data_AF-A0A2V6EX75-F1
#
_entry.id   AF-A0A2V6EX75-F1
#
_cell.length_a   1.000
_cell.length_b   1.000
_cell.length_c   1.000
_cell.angle_alpha   90.00
_cell.angle_beta   90.00
_cell.angle_gamma   90.00
#
_symmetry.space_group_name_H-M   'P 1'
#
loop_
_entity.id
_entity.type
_entity.pdbx_description
1 polymer ?
#
loop_
_entity_poly.entity_id
_entity_poly.type
_entity_poly.pdbx_seq_one_letter_code
_entity_poly.pdbx_strand_id
1 'polypeptide(L)'
;MSAKSTSNSPASKQRRARRGFDHWQLAARIALIVVAVGLAYLPAFRAGFVWDDQSLITANPLLRSFSGLAEIWSGARTADYFPVTNTIFWIESHLFGGHAAGYHALNILLQSAN
;
A
#
# COMPACT_ATOMS: atom_id res chain seq x y z
N MET A 1 62.52 -17.64 -23.01
CA MET A 1 61.59 -18.24 -22.01
C MET A 1 61.24 -17.14 -21.00
N SER A 2 60.09 -16.48 -21.18
CA SER A 2 59.68 -15.34 -20.34
C SER A 2 58.80 -15.83 -19.19
N ALA A 3 59.23 -15.59 -17.95
CA ALA A 3 58.58 -16.07 -16.74
C ALA A 3 57.26 -15.32 -16.51
N LYS A 4 56.16 -16.07 -16.44
CA LYS A 4 54.85 -15.58 -15.98
C LYS A 4 54.96 -15.09 -14.53
N SER A 5 54.86 -13.78 -14.34
CA SER A 5 54.66 -13.16 -13.02
C SER A 5 53.21 -13.37 -12.58
N THR A 6 52.96 -14.42 -11.79
CA THR A 6 51.67 -14.65 -11.15
C THR A 6 51.63 -13.89 -9.83
N SER A 7 51.24 -12.62 -9.89
CA SER A 7 50.90 -11.81 -8.72
C SER A 7 49.64 -12.37 -8.02
N ASN A 8 49.83 -13.37 -7.14
CA ASN A 8 48.82 -13.86 -6.21
C ASN A 8 48.94 -13.10 -4.88
N SER A 9 48.65 -11.80 -4.91
CA SER A 9 48.69 -10.96 -3.71
C SER A 9 47.50 -11.27 -2.77
N PRO A 10 47.70 -11.58 -1.47
CA PRO A 10 46.62 -11.92 -0.54
C PRO A 10 45.54 -10.82 -0.40
N ALA A 11 45.93 -9.57 -0.64
CA ALA A 11 45.03 -8.41 -0.62
C ALA A 11 43.93 -8.46 -1.70
N SER A 12 44.18 -9.11 -2.85
CA SER A 12 43.18 -9.23 -3.93
C SER A 12 42.12 -10.30 -3.62
N LYS A 13 42.51 -11.39 -2.93
CA LYS A 13 41.58 -12.40 -2.41
C LYS A 13 40.71 -11.86 -1.29
N GLN A 14 41.26 -11.07 -0.37
CA GLN A 14 40.51 -10.46 0.73
C GLN A 14 39.50 -9.39 0.27
N ARG A 15 39.84 -8.57 -0.75
CA ARG A 15 38.89 -7.61 -1.35
C ARG A 15 37.73 -8.28 -2.08
N ARG A 16 37.93 -9.49 -2.61
CA ARG A 16 36.89 -10.26 -3.31
C ARG A 16 35.94 -10.97 -2.32
N ALA A 17 36.45 -11.43 -1.18
CA ALA A 17 35.65 -12.03 -0.11
C ALA A 17 34.73 -11.03 0.60
N ARG A 18 35.12 -9.76 0.69
CA ARG A 18 34.34 -8.66 1.29
C ARG A 18 33.30 -8.02 0.36
N ARG A 19 33.19 -8.51 -0.88
CA ARG A 19 32.31 -7.95 -1.94
C ARG A 19 31.10 -8.82 -2.25
N GLY A 20 30.79 -9.82 -1.43
CA GLY A 20 29.42 -10.31 -1.38
C GLY A 20 28.58 -9.16 -0.85
N PHE A 21 27.67 -8.63 -1.66
CA PHE A 21 26.63 -7.75 -1.14
C PHE A 21 26.06 -8.41 0.11
N ASP A 22 26.14 -7.72 1.24
CA ASP A 22 25.70 -8.23 2.54
C ASP A 22 24.16 -8.20 2.53
N HIS A 23 23.59 -9.15 1.79
CA HIS A 23 22.16 -9.27 1.49
C HIS A 23 21.35 -9.36 2.78
N TRP A 24 21.95 -9.85 3.86
CA TRP A 24 21.38 -9.81 5.21
C TRP A 24 21.33 -8.39 5.77
N GLN A 25 22.38 -7.57 5.61
CA GLN A 25 22.32 -6.16 6.01
C GLN A 25 21.31 -5.38 5.16
N LEU A 26 21.24 -5.64 3.85
CA LEU A 26 20.25 -5.03 2.97
C LEU A 26 18.82 -5.45 3.37
N ALA A 27 18.59 -6.74 3.59
CA ALA A 27 17.31 -7.27 4.05
C ALA A 27 16.90 -6.67 5.41
N ALA A 28 17.84 -6.55 6.36
CA ALA A 28 17.58 -5.93 7.66
C ALA A 28 17.20 -4.45 7.52
N ARG A 29 17.87 -3.69 6.63
CA ARG A 29 17.54 -2.29 6.35
C ARG A 29 16.16 -2.15 5.69
N ILE A 30 15.85 -3.00 4.72
CA ILE A 30 14.53 -3.02 4.08
C ILE A 30 13.45 -3.35 5.11
N ALA A 31 13.66 -4.40 5.93
CA ALA A 31 12.72 -4.78 6.98
C ALA A 31 12.51 -3.65 8.00
N LEU A 32 13.57 -2.96 8.41
CA LEU A 32 13.47 -1.82 9.31
C LEU A 32 12.61 -0.70 8.72
N ILE A 33 12.77 -0.37 7.43
CA ILE A 33 11.95 0.64 6.76
C ILE A 33 10.49 0.20 6.70
N VAL A 34 10.22 -1.05 6.31
CA VAL A 34 8.86 -1.59 6.24
C VAL A 34 8.17 -1.55 7.61
N VAL A 35 8.88 -1.95 8.67
CA VAL A 35 8.36 -1.90 10.04
C VAL A 35 8.12 -0.45 10.48
N ALA A 36 9.06 0.46 10.23
CA ALA A 36 8.92 1.86 10.60
C ALA A 36 7.70 2.51 9.90
N VAL A 37 7.51 2.24 8.61
CA VAL A 37 6.33 2.70 7.85
C VAL A 37 5.06 2.06 8.39
N GLY A 38 5.05 0.74 8.64
CA GLY A 38 3.89 0.06 9.21
C GLY A 38 3.47 0.61 10.57
N LEU A 39 4.44 0.92 11.44
CA LEU A 39 4.18 1.56 12.73
C LEU A 39 3.65 2.98 12.57
N ALA A 40 4.12 3.74 11.58
CA ALA A 40 3.61 5.08 11.30
C ALA A 40 2.13 5.08 10.84
N TYR A 41 1.68 4.04 10.15
CA TYR A 41 0.29 3.88 9.73
C TYR A 41 -0.64 3.26 10.78
N LEU A 42 -0.11 2.66 11.85
CA LEU A 42 -0.92 2.00 12.88
C LEU A 42 -2.03 2.89 13.50
N PRO A 43 -1.80 4.20 13.76
CA PRO A 43 -2.86 5.07 14.27
C PRO A 43 -4.06 5.23 13.32
N ALA A 44 -3.88 5.05 12.01
CA ALA A 44 -4.95 5.22 11.02
C ALA A 44 -6.12 4.25 11.26
N PHE A 45 -5.85 3.04 11.76
CA PHE A 45 -6.89 2.05 12.08
C PHE A 45 -7.79 2.44 13.26
N ARG A 46 -7.40 3.45 14.04
CA ARG A 46 -8.22 4.02 15.13
C ARG A 46 -8.94 5.30 14.71
N ALA A 47 -8.61 5.85 13.53
CA ALA A 47 -9.28 7.03 13.00
C ALA A 47 -10.66 6.65 12.45
N GLY A 48 -11.65 7.49 12.75
CA GLY A 48 -12.99 7.39 12.17
C GLY A 48 -13.09 8.10 10.82
N PHE A 49 -14.28 8.09 10.26
CA PHE A 49 -14.64 8.88 9.08
C PHE A 49 -14.62 10.38 9.40
N VAL A 50 -14.05 11.19 8.50
CA VAL A 50 -13.92 12.65 8.64
C VAL A 50 -14.23 13.37 7.33
N TRP A 51 -14.53 14.67 7.42
CA TRP A 51 -14.78 15.54 6.26
C TRP A 51 -15.86 15.00 5.31
N ASP A 52 -15.52 14.79 4.04
CA ASP A 52 -16.40 14.37 2.96
C ASP A 52 -16.76 12.88 3.01
N ASP A 53 -16.16 12.09 3.91
CA ASP A 53 -16.56 10.71 4.18
C ASP A 53 -18.04 10.61 4.57
N GLN A 54 -18.61 11.68 5.13
CA GLN A 54 -20.04 11.72 5.39
C GLN A 54 -20.85 11.61 4.10
N SER A 55 -20.60 12.49 3.12
CA SER A 55 -21.29 12.48 1.84
C SER A 55 -20.90 11.31 0.95
N LEU A 56 -19.65 10.86 1.00
CA LEU A 56 -19.13 9.83 0.11
C LEU A 56 -19.45 8.42 0.60
N ILE A 57 -19.44 8.18 1.91
CA ILE A 57 -19.50 6.84 2.50
C ILE A 57 -20.67 6.71 3.47
N THR A 58 -20.64 7.40 4.61
CA THR A 58 -21.51 7.06 5.74
C THR A 58 -22.97 7.47 5.55
N ALA A 59 -23.23 8.58 4.85
CA ALA A 59 -24.57 9.06 4.51
C ALA A 59 -24.92 8.86 3.03
N ASN A 60 -24.09 8.16 2.25
CA ASN A 60 -24.33 7.95 0.83
C ASN A 60 -25.38 6.84 0.61
N PRO A 61 -26.59 7.15 0.09
CA PRO A 61 -27.63 6.15 -0.12
C PRO A 61 -27.28 5.17 -1.25
N LEU A 62 -26.38 5.54 -2.17
CA LEU A 62 -26.00 4.71 -3.31
C LEU A 62 -25.23 3.46 -2.87
N LEU A 63 -24.58 3.48 -1.71
CA LEU A 63 -23.79 2.36 -1.19
C LEU A 63 -24.61 1.32 -0.45
N ARG A 64 -25.94 1.46 -0.39
CA ARG A 64 -26.83 0.65 0.46
C ARG A 64 -27.56 -0.46 -0.29
N SER A 65 -27.54 -0.44 -1.63
CA SER A 65 -28.31 -1.38 -2.45
C SER A 65 -27.62 -1.68 -3.77
N PHE A 66 -27.96 -2.80 -4.40
CA PHE A 66 -27.51 -3.15 -5.75
C PHE A 66 -28.06 -2.22 -6.83
N SER A 67 -29.25 -1.64 -6.66
CA SER A 67 -29.75 -0.61 -7.59
C SER A 67 -28.90 0.66 -7.51
N GLY A 68 -28.32 0.95 -6.34
CA GLY A 68 -27.35 2.03 -6.16
C GLY A 68 -26.12 1.91 -7.05
N LEU A 69 -25.67 0.68 -7.37
CA LEU A 69 -24.60 0.43 -8.35
C LEU A 69 -24.99 0.92 -9.76
N ALA A 70 -26.21 0.63 -10.20
CA ALA A 70 -26.70 1.15 -11.49
C ALA A 70 -26.80 2.68 -11.50
N GLU A 71 -27.22 3.28 -10.38
CA GLU A 71 -27.28 4.74 -10.21
C GLU A 71 -25.89 5.41 -10.20
N ILE A 72 -24.88 4.75 -9.62
CA ILE A 72 -23.48 5.20 -9.65
C ILE A 72 -22.98 5.34 -11.09
N TRP A 73 -23.27 4.36 -11.95
CA TRP A 73 -22.82 4.34 -13.34
C TRP A 73 -23.70 5.16 -14.29
N SER A 74 -24.95 5.46 -13.93
CA SER A 74 -25.80 6.36 -14.71
C SER A 74 -25.54 7.84 -14.43
N GLY A 75 -24.86 8.16 -13.31
CA GLY A 75 -24.51 9.53 -12.93
C GLY A 75 -25.69 10.39 -12.46
N ALA A 76 -26.84 9.77 -12.17
CA ALA A 76 -28.08 10.50 -11.92
C ALA A 76 -28.16 11.21 -10.56
N ARG A 77 -27.35 10.82 -9.56
CA ARG A 77 -27.49 11.26 -8.15
C ARG A 77 -26.18 11.52 -7.41
N THR A 78 -25.05 11.59 -8.11
CA THR A 78 -23.75 11.84 -7.48
C THR A 78 -23.39 13.32 -7.56
N ALA A 79 -22.79 13.87 -6.50
CA ALA A 79 -22.27 15.25 -6.52
C ALA A 79 -21.17 15.41 -7.58
N ASP A 80 -20.33 14.38 -7.72
CA ASP A 80 -19.30 14.24 -8.76
C ASP A 80 -19.40 12.86 -9.41
N TYR A 81 -19.16 12.78 -10.73
CA TYR A 81 -19.25 11.51 -11.46
C TYR A 81 -17.93 10.72 -11.40
N PHE A 82 -17.76 9.95 -10.32
CA PHE A 82 -16.62 9.03 -10.14
C PHE A 82 -17.11 7.57 -9.98
N PRO A 83 -17.54 6.91 -11.07
CA PRO A 83 -18.23 5.63 -10.99
C PRO A 83 -17.35 4.50 -10.44
N VAL A 84 -16.06 4.48 -10.79
CA VAL A 84 -15.11 3.48 -10.30
C VAL A 84 -14.87 3.64 -8.79
N THR A 85 -14.57 4.86 -8.33
CA THR A 85 -14.36 5.15 -6.90
C THR A 85 -15.61 4.83 -6.08
N ASN A 86 -16.79 5.24 -6.53
CA ASN A 86 -18.04 4.93 -5.83
C ASN A 86 -18.36 3.42 -5.85
N THR A 87 -17.96 2.70 -6.90
CA THR A 87 -18.07 1.23 -6.92
C THR A 87 -17.16 0.59 -5.87
N ILE A 88 -15.95 1.10 -5.68
CA ILE A 88 -15.04 0.63 -4.61
C ILE A 88 -15.68 0.91 -3.25
N PHE A 89 -16.15 2.14 -2.98
CA PHE A 89 -16.84 2.45 -1.74
C PHE A 89 -18.10 1.60 -1.52
N TRP A 90 -18.80 1.23 -2.59
CA TRP A 90 -19.94 0.32 -2.52
C TRP A 90 -19.50 -1.05 -2.01
N ILE A 91 -18.42 -1.60 -2.58
CA ILE A 91 -17.85 -2.90 -2.15
C ILE A 91 -17.40 -2.81 -0.69
N GLU A 92 -16.65 -1.77 -0.34
CA GLU A 92 -16.15 -1.58 1.02
C GLU A 92 -17.27 -1.41 2.05
N SER A 93 -18.35 -0.70 1.70
CA SER A 93 -19.55 -0.57 2.54
C SER A 93 -20.23 -1.91 2.79
N HIS A 94 -20.24 -2.82 1.82
CA HIS A 94 -20.80 -4.16 2.01
C HIS A 94 -19.87 -5.09 2.77
N LEU A 95 -18.55 -4.92 2.67
CA LEU A 95 -17.57 -5.75 3.37
C LEU A 95 -17.33 -5.31 4.82
N PHE A 96 -17.26 -4.01 5.07
CA PHE A 96 -16.84 -3.44 6.36
C PHE A 96 -17.92 -2.62 7.05
N GLY A 97 -18.99 -2.23 6.34
CA GLY A 97 -20.06 -1.41 6.90
C GLY A 97 -19.55 -0.07 7.39
N GLY A 98 -19.92 0.30 8.62
CA GLY A 98 -19.47 1.54 9.26
C GLY A 98 -18.08 1.50 9.90
N HIS A 99 -17.26 0.48 9.64
CA HIS A 99 -15.94 0.34 10.27
C HIS A 99 -14.82 0.90 9.37
N ALA A 100 -14.42 2.16 9.63
CA ALA A 100 -13.38 2.86 8.87
C ALA A 100 -12.05 2.09 8.77
N ALA A 101 -11.73 1.24 9.75
CA ALA A 101 -10.51 0.42 9.74
C ALA A 101 -10.36 -0.46 8.48
N GLY A 102 -11.47 -0.98 7.92
CA GLY A 102 -11.44 -1.77 6.69
C GLY A 102 -11.07 -0.95 5.45
N TYR A 103 -11.64 0.24 5.33
CA TYR A 103 -11.33 1.22 4.28
C TYR A 103 -9.85 1.65 4.35
N HIS A 104 -9.37 1.96 5.56
CA HIS A 104 -7.96 2.30 5.78
C HIS A 104 -7.02 1.16 5.40
N ALA A 105 -7.38 -0.09 5.72
CA ALA A 105 -6.60 -1.26 5.34
C ALA A 105 -6.42 -1.36 3.82
N LEU A 106 -7.52 -1.24 3.07
CA LEU A 106 -7.47 -1.35 1.61
C LEU A 106 -6.71 -0.19 0.98
N ASN A 107 -6.90 1.04 1.47
CA ASN A 107 -6.14 2.20 0.99
C ASN A 107 -4.63 2.04 1.23
N ILE A 108 -4.23 1.58 2.42
CA ILE A 108 -2.81 1.33 2.73
C ILE A 108 -2.23 0.24 1.83
N LEU A 109 -2.97 -0.86 1.62
CA LEU A 109 -2.53 -1.96 0.75
C LEU A 109 -2.41 -1.51 -0.71
N LEU A 110 -3.40 -0.78 -1.23
CA LEU A 110 -3.39 -0.25 -2.58
C LEU A 110 -2.23 0.73 -2.79
N GLN A 111 -2.05 1.67 -1.85
CA GLN A 111 -0.94 2.63 -1.89
C GLN A 111 0.43 1.95 -1.80
N SER A 112 0.53 0.81 -1.10
CA SER A 112 1.77 0.03 -1.00
C SER A 112 2.10 -0.74 -2.28
N ALA A 113 1.11 -0.99 -3.14
CA ALA A 113 1.26 -1.76 -4.38
C ALA A 113 1.45 -0.89 -5.63
N ASN A 114 1.24 0.42 -5.53
CA ASN A 114 1.42 1.43 -6.59
C ASN A 114 2.84 2.03 -6.56
#